data_AF-A0A2A2Q5F7-F1
#
_entry.id   AF-A0A2A2Q5F7-F1
#
_cell.length_a   1.000
_cell.length_b   1.000
_cell.length_c   1.000
_cell.angle_alpha   90.00
_cell.angle_beta   90.00
_cell.angle_gamma   90.00
#
_symmetry.space_group_name_H-M   'P 1'
#
loop_
_entity.id
_entity.type
_entity.pdbx_description
1 polymer ?
#
loop_
_entity_poly.entity_id
_entity_poly.type
_entity_poly.pdbx_seq_one_letter_code
_entity_poly.pdbx_strand_id
1 'polypeptide(L)'
;MARANAGPRKDEAIRNLRQIGLHLFFFDEEFGRFPDATTISTVQAATSTTLALGNSSSNELFRQLLATVTKNEMMFWADLSGNGRYPDGLLGPDALVPRECAFSYIAGIASNAAGETPVVMAPVIRGTWKFDAKPFKGQAVVLFLNSSATALPIDKNGDVIVNGMNLFDPRQPFWRGKAPDIKYPE
;
A
#
# COMPACT_ATOMS: atom_id res chain seq x y z
N MET A 1 21.31 13.50 -8.51
CA MET A 1 21.53 14.04 -7.17
C MET A 1 21.24 12.95 -6.15
N ALA A 2 22.27 12.46 -5.44
CA ALA A 2 22.07 11.48 -4.38
C ALA A 2 21.38 12.17 -3.18
N ARG A 3 20.24 11.64 -2.72
CA ARG A 3 19.59 12.11 -1.50
C ARG A 3 20.53 11.83 -0.33
N ALA A 4 20.94 12.88 0.40
CA ALA A 4 21.61 12.73 1.68
C ALA A 4 20.70 11.95 2.66
N ASN A 5 21.29 11.10 3.51
CA ASN A 5 20.64 10.30 4.55
C ASN A 5 19.80 11.16 5.51
N ALA A 6 18.59 11.54 5.11
CA ALA A 6 17.56 12.03 6.00
C ALA A 6 16.75 10.79 6.41
N GLY A 7 16.83 10.40 7.69
CA GLY A 7 16.14 9.22 8.21
C GLY A 7 14.62 9.26 8.02
N PRO A 8 13.89 8.23 8.49
CA PRO A 8 12.49 7.99 8.14
C PRO A 8 11.58 9.22 8.18
N ARG A 9 10.91 9.49 7.06
CA ARG A 9 10.03 10.66 6.90
C ARG A 9 8.57 10.25 6.75
N LYS A 10 7.88 10.19 7.88
CA LYS A 10 6.44 9.94 7.97
C LYS A 10 5.61 10.86 7.05
N ASP A 11 5.98 12.14 6.95
CA ASP A 11 5.24 13.10 6.13
C ASP A 11 5.36 12.81 4.63
N GLU A 12 6.48 12.24 4.19
CA GLU A 12 6.64 11.76 2.82
C GLU A 12 5.79 10.53 2.57
N ALA A 13 5.78 9.58 3.51
CA ALA A 13 4.93 8.40 3.42
C ALA A 13 3.43 8.78 3.35
N ILE A 14 2.98 9.79 4.13
CA ILE A 14 1.59 10.29 4.06
C ILE A 14 1.28 10.93 2.70
N ARG A 15 2.18 11.76 2.15
CA ARG A 15 1.98 12.34 0.81
C ARG A 15 1.89 11.25 -0.27
N ASN A 16 2.76 10.26 -0.16
CA ASN A 16 2.83 9.13 -1.08
C ASN A 16 1.56 8.27 -0.99
N LEU A 17 1.07 7.98 0.21
CA LEU A 17 -0.23 7.32 0.42
C LEU A 17 -1.39 8.07 -0.22
N ARG A 18 -1.43 9.41 -0.15
CA ARG A 18 -2.46 10.21 -0.82
C ARG A 18 -2.40 10.08 -2.33
N GLN A 19 -1.19 10.06 -2.91
CA GLN A 19 -1.02 9.82 -4.34
C GLN A 19 -1.47 8.41 -4.72
N ILE A 20 -1.11 7.39 -3.94
CA ILE A 20 -1.60 6.02 -4.17
C ILE A 20 -3.13 5.99 -4.12
N GLY A 21 -3.74 6.62 -3.11
CA GLY A 21 -5.19 6.69 -2.96
C GLY A 21 -5.89 7.28 -4.19
N LEU A 22 -5.40 8.40 -4.72
CA LEU A 22 -5.93 9.00 -5.94
C LEU A 22 -5.90 8.02 -7.13
N HIS A 23 -4.79 7.30 -7.31
CA HIS A 23 -4.65 6.35 -8.42
C HIS A 23 -5.48 5.08 -8.21
N LEU A 24 -5.71 4.66 -6.97
CA LEU A 24 -6.64 3.55 -6.69
C LEU A 24 -8.06 3.90 -7.13
N PHE A 25 -8.52 5.14 -6.90
CA PHE A 25 -9.82 5.59 -7.38
C PHE A 25 -9.91 5.63 -8.91
N PHE A 26 -8.91 6.19 -9.61
CA PHE A 26 -8.89 6.15 -11.07
C PHE A 26 -8.88 4.72 -11.62
N PHE A 27 -8.16 3.81 -10.95
CA PHE A 27 -8.14 2.41 -11.34
C PHE A 27 -9.51 1.75 -11.14
N ASP A 28 -10.22 2.07 -10.05
CA ASP A 28 -11.57 1.57 -9.83
C ASP A 28 -12.56 2.08 -10.88
N GLU A 29 -12.48 3.36 -11.26
CA GLU A 29 -13.33 3.92 -12.31
C GLU A 29 -13.16 3.18 -13.65
N GLU A 30 -11.96 2.68 -13.94
CA GLU A 30 -11.65 1.95 -15.17
C GLU A 30 -11.93 0.43 -15.08
N PHE A 31 -11.62 -0.20 -13.95
CA PHE A 31 -11.65 -1.67 -13.79
C PHE A 31 -12.72 -2.19 -12.81
N GLY A 32 -13.50 -1.30 -12.20
CA GLY A 32 -14.63 -1.60 -11.32
C GLY A 32 -14.26 -2.10 -9.91
N ARG A 33 -12.96 -2.10 -9.58
CA ARG A 33 -12.41 -2.33 -8.23
C ARG A 33 -10.95 -1.93 -8.17
N PHE A 34 -10.37 -1.89 -6.97
CA PHE A 34 -8.94 -1.70 -6.81
C PHE A 34 -8.14 -2.93 -7.27
N PRO A 35 -6.81 -2.79 -7.50
CA PRO A 35 -5.98 -3.90 -7.95
C PRO A 35 -6.10 -5.12 -7.03
N ASP A 36 -6.44 -6.26 -7.61
CA ASP A 36 -6.41 -7.56 -6.98
C ASP A 36 -6.13 -8.65 -8.02
N ALA A 37 -6.22 -9.93 -7.64
CA ALA A 37 -6.00 -11.04 -8.57
C ALA A 37 -6.96 -11.05 -9.76
N THR A 38 -8.18 -10.54 -9.59
CA THR A 38 -9.24 -10.59 -10.61
C THR A 38 -9.06 -9.53 -11.69
N THR A 39 -8.32 -8.45 -11.41
CA THR A 39 -8.09 -7.36 -12.36
C THR A 39 -6.89 -7.60 -13.28
N ILE A 40 -5.99 -8.54 -12.94
CA ILE A 40 -4.73 -8.78 -13.65
C ILE A 40 -4.95 -9.04 -15.15
N SER A 41 -5.84 -9.99 -15.50
CA SER A 41 -6.06 -10.35 -16.91
C SER A 41 -6.65 -9.19 -17.71
N THR A 42 -7.53 -8.40 -17.09
CA THR A 42 -8.15 -7.23 -17.72
C THR A 42 -7.12 -6.13 -17.97
N VAL A 43 -6.24 -5.87 -17.00
CA VAL A 43 -5.12 -4.93 -17.15
C VAL A 43 -4.16 -5.38 -18.25
N GLN A 44 -3.81 -6.67 -18.30
CA GLN A 44 -2.95 -7.22 -19.36
C GLN A 44 -3.58 -7.05 -20.74
N ALA A 45 -4.88 -7.36 -20.88
CA ALA A 45 -5.60 -7.21 -22.13
C ALA A 45 -5.71 -5.73 -22.56
N ALA A 46 -5.95 -4.81 -21.62
CA ALA A 46 -6.11 -3.39 -21.91
C ALA A 46 -4.80 -2.67 -22.27
N THR A 47 -3.68 -3.08 -21.67
CA THR A 47 -2.41 -2.33 -21.76
C THR A 47 -1.34 -3.02 -22.59
N SER A 48 -1.45 -4.33 -22.84
CA SER A 48 -0.36 -5.17 -23.37
C SER A 48 0.95 -5.00 -22.59
N THR A 49 0.84 -4.70 -21.29
CA THR A 49 1.99 -4.41 -20.43
C THR A 49 2.96 -5.59 -20.34
N THR A 50 4.25 -5.28 -20.31
CA THR A 50 5.33 -6.25 -20.04
C THR A 50 5.69 -6.34 -18.56
N LEU A 51 5.04 -5.56 -17.70
CA LEU A 51 5.26 -5.59 -16.26
C LEU A 51 4.85 -6.96 -15.67
N ALA A 52 5.66 -7.47 -14.74
CA ALA A 52 5.36 -8.69 -14.02
C ALA A 52 4.24 -8.45 -12.99
N LEU A 53 2.99 -8.62 -13.42
CA LEU A 53 1.80 -8.56 -12.57
C LEU A 53 1.61 -9.87 -11.81
N GLY A 54 1.01 -9.79 -10.63
CA GLY A 54 0.73 -10.93 -9.76
C GLY A 54 -0.12 -10.52 -8.55
N ASN A 55 -0.21 -11.40 -7.54
CA ASN A 55 -1.01 -11.18 -6.32
C ASN A 55 -0.31 -11.69 -5.03
N SER A 56 0.98 -11.99 -5.10
CA SER A 56 1.78 -12.50 -3.98
C SER A 56 2.29 -11.38 -3.09
N SER A 57 2.47 -10.17 -3.64
CA SER A 57 3.02 -9.00 -2.97
C SER A 57 2.21 -7.74 -3.28
N SER A 58 2.43 -6.68 -2.49
CA SER A 58 1.87 -5.37 -2.83
C SER A 58 2.53 -4.77 -4.08
N ASN A 59 3.82 -5.02 -4.32
CA ASN A 59 4.52 -4.61 -5.54
C ASN A 59 3.80 -5.14 -6.79
N GLU A 60 3.51 -6.44 -6.84
CA GLU A 60 2.83 -7.09 -7.97
C GLU A 60 1.47 -6.47 -8.27
N LEU A 61 0.71 -6.10 -7.24
CA LEU A 61 -0.58 -5.42 -7.40
C LEU A 61 -0.42 -3.95 -7.79
N PHE A 62 0.54 -3.24 -7.22
CA PHE A 62 0.80 -1.83 -7.55
C PHE A 62 1.36 -1.64 -8.96
N ARG A 63 2.03 -2.64 -9.54
CA ARG A 63 2.40 -2.64 -10.96
C ARG A 63 1.17 -2.55 -11.87
N GLN A 64 -0.03 -2.94 -11.42
CA GLN A 64 -1.25 -2.68 -12.19
C GLN A 64 -1.53 -1.17 -12.32
N LEU A 65 -1.30 -0.38 -11.25
CA LEU A 65 -1.41 1.08 -11.32
C LEU A 65 -0.36 1.69 -12.26
N LEU A 66 0.87 1.15 -12.25
CA LEU A 66 1.94 1.56 -13.17
C LEU A 66 1.67 1.16 -14.63
N ALA A 67 0.91 0.10 -14.86
CA ALA A 67 0.49 -0.29 -16.21
C ALA A 67 -0.55 0.68 -16.76
N THR A 68 -1.46 1.19 -15.91
CA THR A 68 -2.65 1.93 -16.33
C THR A 68 -2.60 3.42 -15.98
N VAL A 69 -2.90 3.76 -14.73
CA VAL A 69 -3.26 5.10 -14.28
C VAL A 69 -2.07 5.99 -13.88
N THR A 70 -0.88 5.41 -13.70
CA THR A 70 0.32 6.17 -13.33
C THR A 70 1.57 5.64 -14.00
N LYS A 71 2.61 6.47 -14.02
CA LYS A 71 3.95 6.16 -14.52
C LYS A 71 5.01 6.62 -13.51
N ASN A 72 4.65 6.68 -12.23
CA ASN A 72 5.49 7.21 -11.18
C ASN A 72 5.64 6.22 -10.02
N GLU A 73 6.81 5.60 -9.92
CA GLU A 73 7.11 4.63 -8.87
C GLU A 73 7.44 5.28 -7.52
N MET A 74 7.84 6.56 -7.53
CA MET A 74 8.27 7.26 -6.32
C MET A 74 7.16 7.35 -5.27
N MET A 75 5.89 7.23 -5.67
CA MET A 75 4.77 7.23 -4.74
C MET A 75 4.67 5.94 -3.90
N PHE A 76 5.35 4.85 -4.29
CA PHE A 76 5.36 3.60 -3.52
C PHE A 76 6.51 3.51 -2.52
N TRP A 77 7.38 4.51 -2.50
CA TRP A 77 8.53 4.53 -1.61
C TRP A 77 8.22 5.21 -0.27
N ALA A 78 8.83 4.70 0.80
CA ALA A 78 9.00 5.40 2.06
C ALA A 78 10.28 4.92 2.72
N ASP A 79 11.02 5.83 3.37
CA ASP A 79 12.15 5.42 4.20
C ASP A 79 11.62 4.77 5.49
N LEU A 80 11.79 3.46 5.60
CA LEU A 80 11.44 2.67 6.78
C LEU A 80 12.65 2.34 7.68
N SER A 81 13.77 3.07 7.59
CA SER A 81 15.03 2.82 8.33
C SER A 81 15.63 1.43 8.12
N GLY A 82 15.36 0.83 6.97
CA GLY A 82 15.87 -0.47 6.57
C GLY A 82 16.54 -0.43 5.22
N ASN A 83 16.73 -1.63 4.67
CA ASN A 83 17.27 -1.91 3.34
C ASN A 83 16.38 -1.35 2.19
N GLY A 84 15.62 -0.27 2.33
CA GLY A 84 14.84 0.29 1.22
C GLY A 84 15.73 0.68 0.03
N ARG A 85 15.25 0.44 -1.19
CA ARG A 85 15.85 0.95 -2.43
C ARG A 85 14.99 2.11 -2.91
N TYR A 86 15.60 3.25 -3.19
CA TYR A 86 14.86 4.37 -3.76
C TYR A 86 14.56 4.06 -5.23
N PRO A 87 13.30 4.19 -5.71
CA PRO A 87 12.96 3.93 -7.10
C PRO A 87 13.78 4.79 -8.06
N ASP A 88 14.22 4.20 -9.17
CA ASP A 88 14.98 4.90 -10.21
C ASP A 88 14.06 5.54 -11.29
N GLY A 89 12.77 5.20 -11.28
CA GLY A 89 11.76 5.73 -12.20
C GLY A 89 11.78 5.05 -13.57
N LEU A 90 12.49 3.93 -13.71
CA LEU A 90 12.52 3.15 -14.94
C LEU A 90 11.34 2.18 -14.97
N LEU A 91 10.38 2.50 -15.85
CA LEU A 91 9.23 1.64 -16.08
C LEU A 91 9.58 0.56 -17.10
N GLY A 92 9.62 -0.68 -16.65
CA GLY A 92 9.96 -1.85 -17.46
C GLY A 92 9.89 -3.12 -16.62
N PRO A 93 10.56 -4.21 -17.02
CA PRO A 93 10.61 -5.44 -16.23
C PRO A 93 11.05 -5.23 -14.77
N ASP A 94 11.83 -4.18 -14.52
CA ASP A 94 12.36 -3.82 -13.20
C ASP A 94 11.46 -2.85 -12.41
N ALA A 95 10.23 -2.59 -12.86
CA ALA A 95 9.35 -1.68 -12.15
C ALA A 95 8.96 -2.26 -10.78
N LEU A 96 9.10 -1.47 -9.72
CA LEU A 96 8.90 -1.85 -8.32
C LEU A 96 9.61 -3.16 -7.97
N VAL A 97 10.89 -3.29 -8.28
CA VAL A 97 11.70 -4.41 -7.81
C VAL A 97 11.70 -4.52 -6.28
N PRO A 98 12.10 -5.68 -5.72
CA PRO A 98 12.17 -5.85 -4.27
C PRO A 98 12.85 -4.68 -3.57
N ARG A 99 12.26 -4.24 -2.46
CA ARG A 99 12.67 -3.09 -1.63
C ARG A 99 12.36 -1.69 -2.19
N GLU A 100 11.76 -1.54 -3.36
CA GLU A 100 11.33 -0.22 -3.90
C GLU A 100 9.90 0.18 -3.49
N CYS A 101 9.09 -0.79 -3.06
CA CYS A 101 7.81 -0.54 -2.40
C CYS A 101 7.97 -0.67 -0.88
N ALA A 102 7.43 0.29 -0.13
CA ALA A 102 7.44 0.28 1.34
C ALA A 102 6.07 -0.05 1.94
N PHE A 103 5.01 -0.08 1.13
CA PHE A 103 3.64 -0.13 1.61
C PHE A 103 3.04 -1.52 1.51
N SER A 104 2.37 -1.97 2.56
CA SER A 104 1.45 -3.09 2.52
C SER A 104 0.09 -2.63 2.01
N TYR A 105 -0.62 -3.55 1.36
CA TYR A 105 -1.88 -3.30 0.66
C TYR A 105 -2.92 -4.34 1.05
N ILE A 106 -4.19 -3.95 1.20
CA ILE A 106 -5.29 -4.89 1.46
C ILE A 106 -6.03 -5.15 0.15
N ALA A 107 -5.95 -6.38 -0.34
CA ALA A 107 -6.56 -6.79 -1.60
C ALA A 107 -8.06 -7.12 -1.47
N GLY A 108 -8.76 -7.09 -2.60
CA GLY A 108 -10.20 -7.43 -2.67
C GLY A 108 -11.14 -6.31 -2.20
N ILE A 109 -10.67 -5.07 -2.18
CA ILE A 109 -11.44 -3.87 -1.84
C ILE A 109 -11.89 -3.12 -3.12
N ALA A 110 -13.01 -2.42 -3.06
CA ALA A 110 -13.45 -1.45 -4.06
C ALA A 110 -13.86 -0.14 -3.36
N SER A 111 -13.97 0.97 -4.10
CA SER A 111 -14.33 2.30 -3.58
C SER A 111 -15.69 2.36 -2.89
N ASN A 112 -16.59 1.43 -3.19
CA ASN A 112 -17.92 1.35 -2.58
C ASN A 112 -17.94 0.69 -1.18
N ALA A 113 -16.80 0.23 -0.67
CA ALA A 113 -16.68 -0.24 0.71
C ALA A 113 -16.75 0.92 1.71
N ALA A 114 -16.85 0.61 3.00
CA ALA A 114 -17.00 1.64 4.04
C ALA A 114 -15.79 2.59 4.04
N GLY A 115 -16.01 3.91 4.11
CA GLY A 115 -14.93 4.90 4.05
C GLY A 115 -13.83 4.74 5.10
N GLU A 116 -14.14 4.10 6.24
CA GLU A 116 -13.20 3.76 7.32
C GLU A 116 -12.38 2.49 7.06
N THR A 117 -12.54 1.84 5.91
CA THR A 117 -11.76 0.64 5.57
C THR A 117 -10.32 1.06 5.26
N PRO A 118 -9.30 0.54 5.96
CA PRO A 118 -7.91 0.79 5.62
C PRO A 118 -7.54 0.02 4.34
N VAL A 119 -6.68 0.60 3.52
CA VAL A 119 -6.32 0.03 2.20
C VAL A 119 -4.82 -0.09 2.02
N VAL A 120 -4.06 0.94 2.39
CA VAL A 120 -2.61 0.99 2.20
C VAL A 120 -1.94 1.47 3.47
N MET A 121 -0.87 0.82 3.91
CA MET A 121 -0.25 1.15 5.20
C MET A 121 1.22 0.77 5.29
N ALA A 122 1.92 1.43 6.21
CA ALA A 122 3.29 1.10 6.58
C ALA A 122 3.59 1.58 8.01
N PRO A 123 4.57 0.99 8.72
CA PRO A 123 5.34 -0.20 8.35
C PRO A 123 4.70 -1.47 8.94
N VAL A 124 4.24 -2.40 8.09
CA VAL A 124 3.71 -3.69 8.56
C VAL A 124 4.84 -4.72 8.54
N ILE A 125 4.96 -5.51 9.61
CA ILE A 125 5.93 -6.61 9.70
C ILE A 125 5.43 -7.77 8.84
N ARG A 126 6.23 -8.14 7.83
CA ARG A 126 5.89 -9.17 6.83
C ARG A 126 5.47 -10.49 7.50
N GLY A 127 4.34 -11.04 7.03
CA GLY A 127 3.79 -12.30 7.53
C GLY A 127 3.07 -12.19 8.88
N THR A 128 2.84 -10.97 9.38
CA THR A 128 2.18 -10.72 10.66
C THR A 128 1.12 -9.63 10.54
N TRP A 129 0.26 -9.51 11.55
CA TRP A 129 -0.71 -8.41 11.67
C TRP A 129 -0.21 -7.30 12.62
N LYS A 130 1.10 -7.06 12.62
CA LYS A 130 1.77 -6.13 13.54
C LYS A 130 2.52 -5.07 12.77
N PHE A 131 2.62 -3.89 13.37
CA PHE A 131 3.39 -2.77 12.86
C PHE A 131 4.77 -2.69 13.52
N ASP A 132 5.79 -2.30 12.75
CA ASP A 132 7.10 -1.96 13.31
C ASP A 132 7.06 -0.54 13.90
N ALA A 133 7.26 -0.42 15.20
CA ALA A 133 7.24 0.89 15.86
C ALA A 133 8.47 1.76 15.51
N LYS A 134 9.57 1.18 15.02
CA LYS A 134 10.84 1.91 14.84
C LYS A 134 10.78 3.00 13.76
N PRO A 135 10.28 2.75 12.54
CA PRO A 135 10.47 3.67 11.43
C PRO A 135 9.83 5.05 11.67
N PHE A 136 8.59 5.11 12.14
CA PHE A 136 7.90 6.39 12.35
C PHE A 136 7.72 6.72 13.84
N LYS A 137 8.69 6.34 14.69
CA LYS A 137 8.75 6.72 16.11
C LYS A 137 7.47 6.36 16.87
N GLY A 138 7.04 5.10 16.77
CA GLY A 138 5.85 4.57 17.43
C GLY A 138 4.55 4.81 16.66
N GLN A 139 4.61 5.13 15.37
CA GLN A 139 3.42 5.37 14.55
C GLN A 139 3.40 4.50 13.30
N ALA A 140 2.20 4.17 12.85
CA ALA A 140 1.92 3.66 11.52
C ALA A 140 1.29 4.78 10.68
N VAL A 141 1.47 4.74 9.37
CA VAL A 141 0.70 5.55 8.43
C VAL A 141 -0.30 4.65 7.72
N VAL A 142 -1.54 5.10 7.64
CA VAL A 142 -2.66 4.33 7.08
C VAL A 142 -3.47 5.23 6.16
N LEU A 143 -3.72 4.74 4.96
CA LEU A 143 -4.71 5.26 4.02
C LEU A 143 -6.03 4.53 4.22
N PHE A 144 -7.08 5.31 4.43
CA PHE A 144 -8.47 4.86 4.47
C PHE A 144 -9.21 5.20 3.18
N LEU A 145 -10.28 4.47 2.88
CA LEU A 145 -11.10 4.65 1.67
C LEU A 145 -11.71 6.05 1.54
N ASN A 146 -11.98 6.75 2.63
CA ASN A 146 -12.39 8.16 2.60
C ASN A 146 -11.28 9.14 2.16
N SER A 147 -10.23 8.64 1.50
CA SER A 147 -9.05 9.38 1.04
C SER A 147 -8.21 10.03 2.15
N SER A 148 -8.45 9.66 3.41
CA SER A 148 -7.62 10.14 4.52
C SER A 148 -6.37 9.28 4.67
N ALA A 149 -5.20 9.92 4.58
CA ALA A 149 -3.93 9.33 4.99
C ALA A 149 -3.52 9.96 6.32
N THR A 150 -3.42 9.12 7.36
CA THR A 150 -3.19 9.57 8.75
C THR A 150 -2.12 8.74 9.44
N ALA A 151 -1.51 9.33 10.47
CA ALA A 151 -0.58 8.64 11.36
C ALA A 151 -1.32 8.16 12.61
N LEU A 152 -1.24 6.87 12.91
CA LEU A 152 -1.88 6.24 14.07
C LEU A 152 -0.82 5.72 15.04
N PRO A 153 -1.02 5.84 16.35
CA PRO A 153 -0.08 5.30 17.34
C PRO A 153 -0.07 3.76 17.28
N ILE A 154 1.12 3.19 17.43
CA ILE A 154 1.34 1.76 17.61
C ILE A 154 1.49 1.50 19.10
N ASP A 155 0.75 0.54 19.64
CA ASP A 155 0.85 0.14 21.03
C ASP A 155 2.10 -0.73 21.30
N LYS A 156 2.32 -1.10 22.56
CA LYS A 156 3.47 -1.94 22.97
C LYS A 156 3.48 -3.35 22.35
N ASN A 157 2.34 -3.81 21.83
CA ASN A 157 2.17 -5.12 21.21
C ASN A 157 2.33 -5.07 19.68
N GLY A 158 2.62 -3.90 19.11
CA GLY A 158 2.69 -3.68 17.66
C GLY A 158 1.33 -3.46 17.01
N ASP A 159 0.28 -3.13 17.78
CA ASP A 159 -1.08 -2.98 17.27
C ASP A 159 -1.45 -1.51 17.07
N VAL A 160 -2.22 -1.26 16.01
CA VAL A 160 -2.95 0.00 15.84
C VAL A 160 -4.38 -0.25 16.28
N ILE A 161 -4.87 0.54 17.23
CA ILE A 161 -6.23 0.41 17.77
C ILE A 161 -7.15 1.46 17.14
N VAL A 162 -8.22 1.00 16.50
CA VAL A 162 -9.29 1.82 15.91
C VAL A 162 -10.62 1.28 16.40
N ASN A 163 -11.55 2.16 16.79
CA ASN A 163 -12.85 1.76 17.34
C ASN A 163 -12.74 0.79 18.53
N GLY A 164 -11.69 0.94 19.35
CA GLY A 164 -11.42 0.09 20.51
C GLY A 164 -10.92 -1.33 20.18
N MET A 165 -10.65 -1.64 18.91
CA MET A 165 -10.18 -2.95 18.44
C MET A 165 -8.92 -2.82 17.60
N ASN A 166 -8.18 -3.92 17.44
CA ASN A 166 -7.05 -3.97 16.51
C ASN A 166 -7.53 -3.66 15.08
N LEU A 167 -6.78 -2.86 14.33
CA LEU A 167 -7.08 -2.48 12.94
C LEU A 167 -7.39 -3.70 12.05
N PHE A 168 -6.71 -4.83 12.28
CA PHE A 168 -6.86 -6.07 11.51
C PHE A 168 -7.84 -7.07 12.13
N ASP A 169 -8.48 -6.74 13.26
CA ASP A 169 -9.44 -7.64 13.92
C ASP A 169 -10.68 -7.84 13.03
N PRO A 170 -11.00 -9.07 12.56
CA PRO A 170 -12.14 -9.31 11.66
C PRO A 170 -13.50 -8.82 12.19
N ARG A 171 -13.62 -8.56 13.49
CA ARG A 171 -14.83 -7.99 14.12
C ARG A 171 -14.99 -6.50 13.87
N GLN A 172 -13.97 -5.81 13.34
CA GLN A 172 -14.13 -4.45 12.86
C GLN A 172 -15.29 -4.37 11.87
N PRO A 173 -16.18 -3.36 11.97
CA PRO A 173 -17.36 -3.26 11.10
C PRO A 173 -17.01 -3.25 9.60
N PHE A 174 -15.88 -2.64 9.24
CA PHE A 174 -15.41 -2.56 7.86
C PHE A 174 -14.90 -3.90 7.30
N TRP A 175 -14.56 -4.88 8.15
CA TRP A 175 -14.13 -6.21 7.73
C TRP A 175 -15.27 -7.22 7.57
N ARG A 176 -16.45 -6.95 8.16
CA ARG A 176 -17.64 -7.80 8.03
C ARG A 176 -17.36 -9.27 8.38
N GLY A 177 -16.54 -9.51 9.40
CA GLY A 177 -16.20 -10.85 9.88
C GLY A 177 -15.14 -11.60 9.05
N LYS A 178 -14.58 -10.98 8.01
CA LYS A 178 -13.53 -11.58 7.18
C LYS A 178 -12.16 -11.00 7.54
N ALA A 179 -11.16 -11.85 7.70
CA ALA A 179 -9.80 -11.37 7.87
C ALA A 179 -9.34 -10.60 6.62
N PRO A 180 -8.65 -9.46 6.76
CA PRO A 180 -8.11 -8.72 5.62
C PRO A 180 -7.02 -9.53 4.91
N ASP A 181 -7.02 -9.50 3.58
CA ASP A 181 -5.95 -10.08 2.75
C ASP A 181 -4.82 -9.08 2.57
N ILE A 182 -3.86 -9.10 3.50
CA ILE A 182 -2.71 -8.20 3.51
C ILE A 182 -1.64 -8.73 2.55
N LYS A 183 -1.32 -7.95 1.52
CA LYS A 183 -0.15 -8.13 0.66
C LYS A 183 1.00 -7.27 1.16
N TYR A 184 2.12 -7.91 1.42
CA TYR A 184 3.32 -7.27 1.94
C TYR A 184 4.26 -6.85 0.79
N PRO A 185 5.08 -5.80 0.99
CA PRO A 185 6.12 -5.46 0.02
C PRO A 185 7.20 -6.54 -0.08
N GLU A 186 7.83 -6.62 -1.25
CA GLU A 186 8.90 -7.58 -1.61
C GLU A 186 10.22 -7.33 -0.90
#